data_AF-A0A538A5K1-F1
#
_entry.id   AF-A0A538A5K1-F1
#
_cell.length_a   1.000
_cell.length_b   1.000
_cell.length_c   1.000
_cell.angle_alpha   90.00
_cell.angle_beta   90.00
_cell.angle_gamma   90.00
#
_symmetry.space_group_name_H-M   'P 1'
#
loop_
_entity.id
_entity.type
_entity.pdbx_description
1 polymer ?
#
loop_
_entity_poly.entity_id
_entity_poly.type
_entity_poly.pdbx_seq_one_letter_code
_entity_poly.pdbx_strand_id
1 'polypeptide(L)'
;MKRSDREGRWADIRSARTRFAAEAAFLILVAAGAALARLSPVTIILLMLVASVLVALIERASSRIQARVPTAAEVPAAGEEPAAPLSAPKPEPVRPGPVVTRRPLELPGLEEAEPEAVRAEVPPPVEPPPAPAYSSPPAPRPPAREWNIWDLERRAREQARDAARDEEWGALFVHLREFANADGILPKEFDDLVRESFAVLIQEAAYGRGASVRRRRPRDRLRAGQFQLGAALAREGG
;
A
#
# COMPACT_ATOMS: atom_id res chain seq x y z
N MET A 1 -32.56 2.55 -9.01
CA MET A 1 -32.16 1.32 -8.31
C MET A 1 -30.68 1.05 -8.58
N LYS A 2 -29.81 1.19 -7.58
CA LYS A 2 -28.35 0.95 -7.66
C LYS A 2 -27.75 0.81 -6.24
N ARG A 3 -28.23 -0.17 -5.47
CA ARG A 3 -27.76 -0.45 -4.09
C ARG A 3 -27.08 -1.83 -3.92
N SER A 4 -27.09 -2.69 -4.93
CA SER A 4 -26.68 -4.09 -4.75
C SER A 4 -25.15 -4.33 -4.74
N ASP A 5 -24.34 -3.42 -5.31
CA ASP A 5 -22.89 -3.65 -5.43
C ASP A 5 -22.09 -3.46 -4.13
N ARG A 6 -22.69 -2.83 -3.11
CA ARG A 6 -21.97 -2.55 -1.85
C ARG A 6 -21.86 -3.75 -0.92
N GLU A 7 -22.79 -4.70 -0.96
CA GLU A 7 -22.85 -5.78 0.03
C GLU A 7 -21.81 -6.89 -0.25
N GLY A 8 -21.47 -7.15 -1.52
CA GLY A 8 -20.42 -8.12 -1.88
C GLY A 8 -19.03 -7.74 -1.35
N ARG A 9 -18.68 -6.45 -1.40
CA ARG A 9 -17.33 -5.96 -1.05
C ARG A 9 -16.96 -6.14 0.42
N TRP A 10 -17.94 -6.17 1.33
CA TRP A 10 -17.70 -6.35 2.78
C TRP A 10 -17.45 -7.83 3.16
N ALA A 11 -17.90 -8.77 2.33
CA ALA A 11 -17.63 -10.19 2.53
C ALA A 11 -16.17 -10.54 2.15
N ASP A 12 -15.64 -9.91 1.10
CA ASP A 12 -14.25 -10.13 0.64
C ASP A 12 -13.21 -9.66 1.65
N ILE A 13 -13.42 -8.52 2.31
CA ILE A 13 -12.47 -7.96 3.28
C ILE A 13 -12.36 -8.85 4.54
N ARG A 14 -13.47 -9.44 4.98
CA ARG A 14 -13.46 -10.41 6.09
C ARG A 14 -12.79 -11.72 5.71
N SER A 15 -12.98 -12.18 4.47
CA SER A 15 -12.32 -13.36 3.92
C SER A 15 -10.79 -13.18 3.81
N ALA A 16 -10.33 -12.00 3.39
CA ALA A 16 -8.90 -11.71 3.28
C ALA A 16 -8.20 -11.74 4.67
N ARG A 17 -8.84 -11.17 5.70
CA ARG A 17 -8.29 -11.17 7.07
C ARG A 17 -8.22 -12.56 7.68
N THR A 18 -9.23 -13.40 7.48
CA THR A 18 -9.21 -14.78 8.00
C THR A 18 -8.18 -15.65 7.29
N ARG A 19 -7.98 -15.43 5.97
CA ARG A 19 -6.92 -16.10 5.20
C ARG A 19 -5.52 -15.72 5.69
N PHE A 20 -5.26 -14.43 5.88
CA PHE A 20 -3.97 -13.96 6.38
C PHE A 20 -3.67 -14.48 7.80
N ALA A 21 -4.68 -14.50 8.69
CA ALA A 21 -4.52 -15.03 10.04
C ALA A 21 -4.25 -16.55 10.04
N ALA A 22 -4.93 -17.31 9.19
CA ALA A 22 -4.70 -18.74 9.06
C ALA A 22 -3.31 -19.06 8.49
N GLU A 23 -2.86 -18.28 7.49
CA GLU A 23 -1.54 -18.42 6.88
C GLU A 23 -0.42 -18.09 7.89
N ALA A 24 -0.55 -16.97 8.61
CA ALA A 24 0.40 -16.60 9.66
C ALA A 24 0.48 -17.66 10.77
N ALA A 25 -0.68 -18.16 11.23
CA ALA A 25 -0.73 -19.22 12.25
C ALA A 25 -0.08 -20.52 11.75
N PHE A 26 -0.28 -20.88 10.47
CA PHE A 26 0.35 -22.05 9.86
C PHE A 26 1.88 -21.90 9.80
N LEU A 27 2.39 -20.75 9.35
CA LEU A 27 3.82 -20.48 9.30
C LEU A 27 4.46 -20.51 10.70
N ILE A 28 3.79 -19.93 11.70
CA ILE A 28 4.24 -19.96 13.10
C ILE A 28 4.28 -21.40 13.62
N LEU A 29 3.26 -22.22 13.34
CA LEU A 29 3.23 -23.63 13.76
C LEU A 29 4.33 -24.47 13.08
N VAL A 30 4.61 -24.24 11.81
CA VAL A 30 5.71 -24.91 11.10
C VAL A 30 7.07 -24.49 11.67
N ALA A 31 7.28 -23.20 11.92
CA ALA A 31 8.50 -22.70 12.53
C ALA A 31 8.71 -23.23 13.96
N ALA A 32 7.65 -23.23 14.78
CA ALA A 32 7.67 -23.76 16.14
C ALA A 32 7.93 -25.27 16.17
N GLY A 33 7.27 -26.03 15.28
CA GLY A 33 7.52 -27.46 15.13
C GLY A 33 8.96 -27.76 14.70
N ALA A 34 9.52 -26.94 13.81
CA ALA A 34 10.89 -27.12 13.35
C ALA A 34 11.94 -26.75 14.42
N ALA A 35 11.66 -25.71 15.22
CA ALA A 35 12.49 -25.34 16.37
C ALA A 35 12.48 -26.44 17.45
N LEU A 36 11.31 -27.01 17.76
CA LEU A 36 11.18 -28.12 18.72
C LEU A 36 11.89 -29.39 18.23
N ALA A 37 11.95 -29.62 16.92
CA ALA A 37 12.69 -30.72 16.31
C ALA A 37 14.21 -30.49 16.23
N ARG A 38 14.73 -29.34 16.72
CA ARG A 38 16.14 -28.92 16.60
C ARG A 38 16.67 -28.99 15.15
N LEU A 39 15.80 -28.71 14.19
CA LEU A 39 16.19 -28.73 12.78
C LEU A 39 17.19 -27.63 12.50
N SER A 40 18.12 -27.90 11.58
CA SER A 40 19.10 -26.89 11.17
C SER A 40 18.38 -25.66 10.60
N PRO A 41 18.91 -24.43 10.81
CA PRO A 41 18.30 -23.21 10.26
C PRO A 41 18.03 -23.29 8.75
N VAL A 42 18.91 -23.97 8.00
CA VAL A 42 18.75 -24.21 6.56
C VAL A 42 17.50 -25.06 6.28
N THR A 43 17.23 -26.08 7.10
CA THR A 43 16.03 -26.91 6.97
C THR A 43 14.77 -26.12 7.28
N ILE A 44 14.81 -25.19 8.25
CA ILE A 44 13.68 -24.29 8.54
C ILE A 44 13.38 -23.42 7.32
N ILE A 45 14.41 -22.82 6.71
CA ILE A 45 14.26 -21.99 5.50
C ILE A 45 13.70 -22.82 4.34
N LEU A 46 14.21 -24.04 4.13
CA LEU A 46 13.74 -24.90 3.05
C LEU A 46 12.30 -25.37 3.26
N LEU A 47 11.91 -25.69 4.51
CA LEU A 47 10.53 -26.01 4.86
C LEU A 47 9.59 -24.82 4.65
N MET A 48 10.02 -23.61 5.03
CA MET A 48 9.28 -22.37 4.76
C MET A 48 9.09 -22.16 3.26
N LEU A 49 10.14 -22.33 2.45
CA LEU A 49 10.06 -22.16 1.00
C LEU A 49 9.11 -23.19 0.37
N VAL A 50 9.20 -24.46 0.76
CA VAL A 50 8.30 -25.53 0.28
C VAL A 50 6.86 -25.25 0.68
N ALA A 51 6.62 -24.84 1.94
CA ALA A 51 5.30 -24.47 2.42
C ALA A 51 4.70 -23.31 1.60
N SER A 52 5.47 -22.24 1.37
CA SER A 52 5.03 -21.09 0.57
C SER A 52 4.72 -21.48 -0.88
N VAL A 53 5.53 -22.33 -1.51
CA VAL A 53 5.27 -22.83 -2.87
C VAL A 53 3.98 -23.66 -2.90
N LEU A 54 3.73 -24.49 -1.89
CA LEU A 54 2.52 -25.30 -1.81
C LEU A 54 1.26 -24.43 -1.69
N VAL A 55 1.29 -23.40 -0.83
CA VAL A 55 0.19 -22.43 -0.69
C VAL A 55 -0.08 -21.73 -2.02
N ALA A 56 0.96 -21.20 -2.68
CA ALA A 56 0.82 -20.54 -3.97
C ALA A 56 0.23 -21.46 -5.05
N LEU A 57 0.60 -22.75 -5.05
CA LEU A 57 0.02 -23.73 -5.98
C LEU A 57 -1.45 -24.02 -5.70
N ILE A 58 -1.86 -24.11 -4.43
CA ILE A 58 -3.25 -24.33 -4.03
C ILE A 58 -4.11 -23.12 -4.41
N GLU A 59 -3.65 -21.91 -4.12
CA GLU A 59 -4.35 -20.68 -4.51
C GLU A 59 -4.50 -20.59 -6.03
N ARG A 60 -3.42 -20.89 -6.77
CA ARG A 60 -3.45 -20.89 -8.24
C ARG A 60 -4.41 -21.94 -8.79
N ALA A 61 -4.50 -23.12 -8.18
CA ALA A 61 -5.45 -24.15 -8.56
C ALA A 61 -6.91 -23.74 -8.25
N SER A 62 -7.14 -23.11 -7.09
CA SER A 62 -8.46 -22.62 -6.69
C SER A 62 -8.98 -21.51 -7.61
N SER A 63 -8.14 -20.54 -7.97
CA SER A 63 -8.49 -19.47 -8.92
C SER A 63 -8.89 -19.99 -10.29
N ARG A 64 -8.27 -21.09 -10.75
CA ARG A 64 -8.61 -21.73 -12.03
C ARG A 64 -9.99 -22.41 -12.01
N ILE A 65 -10.42 -22.92 -10.86
CA ILE A 65 -11.73 -23.57 -10.71
C ILE A 65 -12.83 -22.52 -10.69
N GLN A 66 -12.63 -21.37 -10.01
CA GLN A 66 -13.61 -20.28 -10.00
C GLN A 66 -13.80 -19.62 -11.36
N ALA A 67 -12.73 -19.49 -12.15
CA ALA A 67 -12.83 -18.97 -13.53
C ALA A 67 -13.62 -19.89 -14.48
N ARG A 68 -13.87 -21.15 -14.09
CA ARG A 68 -14.59 -22.16 -14.89
C ARG A 68 -16.04 -22.36 -14.47
N VAL A 69 -16.60 -21.51 -13.62
CA VAL A 69 -18.07 -21.45 -13.48
C VAL A 69 -18.55 -20.40 -14.49
N PRO A 70 -18.84 -20.77 -15.75
CA PRO A 70 -19.54 -19.86 -16.63
C PRO A 70 -20.89 -19.56 -15.98
N THR A 71 -21.17 -18.27 -15.83
CA THR A 71 -22.50 -17.75 -15.55
C THR A 71 -23.48 -18.34 -16.56
N ALA A 72 -24.08 -19.48 -16.19
CA ALA A 72 -25.21 -20.09 -16.85
C ALA A 72 -26.45 -19.25 -16.51
N ALA A 73 -26.48 -18.03 -17.02
CA ALA A 73 -27.63 -17.14 -16.96
C ALA A 73 -27.76 -16.42 -18.30
N GLU A 74 -27.98 -17.22 -19.34
CA GLU A 74 -28.87 -16.83 -20.42
C GLU A 74 -29.79 -18.03 -20.69
N VAL A 75 -30.74 -18.24 -19.77
CA VAL A 75 -31.93 -19.06 -20.03
C VAL A 75 -33.01 -18.07 -20.49
N PRO A 76 -33.39 -18.03 -21.77
CA PRO A 76 -34.57 -17.31 -22.18
C PRO A 76 -35.80 -18.01 -21.61
N ALA A 77 -36.67 -17.22 -21.00
CA ALA A 77 -37.95 -17.65 -20.48
C ALA A 77 -38.79 -18.34 -21.57
N ALA A 78 -39.03 -19.64 -21.40
CA ALA A 78 -40.10 -20.38 -22.04
C ALA A 78 -40.55 -21.48 -21.06
N GLY A 79 -41.86 -21.61 -20.86
CA GLY A 79 -42.49 -22.26 -19.72
C GLY A 79 -42.56 -23.79 -19.74
N GLU A 80 -43.46 -24.28 -18.87
CA GLU A 80 -43.86 -25.68 -18.60
C GLU A 80 -42.85 -26.48 -17.77
N GLU A 81 -43.19 -27.33 -16.80
CA GLU A 81 -44.33 -27.70 -15.94
C GLU A 81 -43.71 -28.69 -14.90
N PRO A 82 -44.30 -28.97 -13.73
CA PRO A 82 -43.61 -29.69 -12.65
C PRO A 82 -43.77 -31.22 -12.75
N ALA A 83 -42.66 -31.96 -12.67
CA ALA A 83 -42.67 -33.37 -12.27
C ALA A 83 -41.37 -33.75 -11.55
N ALA A 84 -41.54 -34.20 -10.31
CA ALA A 84 -40.53 -34.65 -9.34
C ALA A 84 -39.96 -36.05 -9.71
N PRO A 85 -39.29 -36.80 -8.80
CA PRO A 85 -38.06 -36.55 -8.03
C PRO A 85 -37.05 -37.73 -8.16
N LEU A 86 -36.00 -37.73 -7.32
CA LEU A 86 -35.16 -38.87 -6.88
C LEU A 86 -34.01 -39.33 -7.79
N SER A 87 -32.78 -39.06 -7.36
CA SER A 87 -31.79 -40.12 -7.06
C SER A 87 -30.49 -39.54 -6.46
N ALA A 88 -30.22 -39.93 -5.23
CA ALA A 88 -28.88 -40.13 -4.67
C ALA A 88 -28.88 -41.57 -4.10
N PRO A 89 -27.76 -42.18 -3.66
CA PRO A 89 -26.33 -41.91 -3.85
C PRO A 89 -25.55 -43.19 -4.28
N LYS A 90 -24.24 -43.10 -4.57
CA LYS A 90 -23.29 -44.18 -4.19
C LYS A 90 -21.82 -43.72 -4.11
N PRO A 91 -21.09 -44.02 -3.03
CA PRO A 91 -19.66 -43.80 -2.90
C PRO A 91 -18.87 -45.03 -3.37
N GLU A 92 -17.67 -44.85 -3.91
CA GLU A 92 -16.69 -45.93 -4.03
C GLU A 92 -15.30 -45.53 -3.52
N PRO A 93 -14.73 -46.30 -2.56
CA PRO A 93 -13.39 -46.11 -2.02
C PRO A 93 -12.39 -47.12 -2.63
N VAL A 94 -11.17 -46.69 -2.98
CA VAL A 94 -10.03 -47.61 -3.13
C VAL A 94 -8.72 -46.93 -2.71
N ARG A 95 -8.08 -47.48 -1.66
CA ARG A 95 -6.61 -47.51 -1.46
C ARG A 95 -6.16 -48.94 -1.86
N PRO A 96 -4.93 -49.19 -2.39
CA PRO A 96 -3.71 -49.32 -1.56
C PRO A 96 -2.38 -48.87 -2.24
N GLY A 97 -1.30 -48.73 -1.45
CA GLY A 97 0.11 -48.50 -1.91
C GLY A 97 0.77 -49.78 -2.45
N PRO A 98 2.09 -50.06 -2.28
CA PRO A 98 3.30 -49.29 -1.92
C PRO A 98 4.43 -49.45 -2.98
N VAL A 99 5.64 -48.91 -2.78
CA VAL A 99 6.94 -49.64 -2.88
C VAL A 99 8.07 -48.72 -2.37
N VAL A 100 8.74 -49.22 -1.34
CA VAL A 100 10.03 -48.73 -0.81
C VAL A 100 11.15 -49.36 -1.63
N THR A 101 12.13 -48.58 -2.06
CA THR A 101 13.49 -49.08 -2.28
C THR A 101 14.49 -48.12 -1.64
N ARG A 102 15.14 -48.62 -0.58
CA ARG A 102 16.38 -48.09 -0.02
C ARG A 102 17.53 -48.45 -0.97
N ARG A 103 18.52 -47.57 -1.15
CA ARG A 103 19.89 -47.88 -0.70
C ARG A 103 20.81 -46.64 -0.64
N PRO A 104 21.78 -46.66 0.29
CA PRO A 104 22.74 -45.58 0.56
C PRO A 104 24.08 -45.79 -0.17
N LEU A 105 24.80 -44.71 -0.40
CA LEU A 105 26.25 -44.73 -0.62
C LEU A 105 26.90 -43.60 0.18
N GLU A 106 27.83 -44.01 1.03
CA GLU A 106 28.69 -43.22 1.90
C GLU A 106 29.90 -42.65 1.12
N LEU A 107 30.25 -41.38 1.41
CA LEU A 107 31.58 -40.76 1.72
C LEU A 107 32.84 -41.12 0.87
N PRO A 108 34.01 -40.42 0.95
CA PRO A 108 34.39 -39.18 1.66
C PRO A 108 35.16 -38.16 0.77
N GLY A 109 35.41 -36.96 1.28
CA GLY A 109 36.27 -35.96 0.62
C GLY A 109 36.88 -35.02 1.66
N LEU A 110 37.98 -35.47 2.25
CA LEU A 110 38.86 -34.71 3.14
C LEU A 110 39.49 -33.55 2.37
N GLU A 111 39.43 -32.34 2.93
CA GLU A 111 40.50 -31.35 2.76
C GLU A 111 40.52 -30.44 3.99
N GLU A 112 41.33 -30.89 4.96
CA GLU A 112 42.05 -30.04 5.91
C GLU A 112 42.87 -29.00 5.14
N ALA A 113 42.71 -27.74 5.49
CA ALA A 113 43.74 -26.73 5.29
C ALA A 113 43.81 -25.86 6.55
N GLU A 114 44.84 -26.14 7.33
CA GLU A 114 45.31 -25.37 8.48
C GLU A 114 45.78 -23.95 8.09
N PRO A 115 46.01 -23.06 9.08
CA PRO A 115 46.10 -21.63 8.92
C PRO A 115 47.53 -21.16 8.65
N GLU A 116 47.72 -20.13 7.82
CA GLU A 116 48.91 -19.28 7.90
C GLU A 116 48.74 -17.98 7.11
N ALA A 117 48.75 -16.85 7.83
CA ALA A 117 49.54 -15.66 7.49
C ALA A 117 49.12 -14.51 8.41
N VAL A 118 49.74 -14.47 9.59
CA VAL A 118 49.88 -13.25 10.37
C VAL A 118 50.70 -12.28 9.51
N ARG A 119 50.04 -11.34 8.83
CA ARG A 119 50.69 -10.22 8.17
C ARG A 119 50.72 -9.06 9.16
N ALA A 120 51.92 -8.74 9.63
CA ALA A 120 52.19 -7.61 10.52
C ALA A 120 51.57 -6.30 10.00
N GLU A 121 51.02 -5.55 10.95
CA GLU A 121 50.36 -4.25 10.81
C GLU A 121 51.27 -3.19 10.18
N VAL A 122 50.73 -2.44 9.23
CA VAL A 122 51.09 -1.04 9.03
C VAL A 122 49.99 -0.24 9.71
N PRO A 123 50.24 0.49 10.82
CA PRO A 123 49.23 1.38 11.37
C PRO A 123 48.90 2.44 10.32
N PRO A 124 47.61 2.63 9.95
CA PRO A 124 47.23 3.73 9.08
C PRO A 124 47.59 5.06 9.75
N PRO A 125 47.89 6.12 8.96
CA PRO A 125 48.05 7.45 9.52
C PRO A 125 46.79 7.81 10.32
N VAL A 126 46.98 8.21 11.57
CA VAL A 126 45.91 8.65 12.46
C VAL A 126 45.26 9.87 11.83
N GLU A 127 44.07 9.70 11.25
CA GLU A 127 43.21 10.82 10.90
C GLU A 127 42.93 11.62 12.19
N PRO A 128 43.03 12.97 12.15
CA PRO A 128 42.60 13.77 13.29
C PRO A 128 41.14 13.40 13.61
N PRO A 129 40.76 13.29 14.91
CA PRO A 129 39.40 12.95 15.27
C PRO A 129 38.45 13.94 14.57
N PRO A 130 37.36 13.46 13.95
CA PRO A 130 36.37 14.34 13.35
C PRO A 130 35.97 15.37 14.42
N ALA A 131 36.09 16.65 14.07
CA ALA A 131 35.56 17.71 14.92
C ALA A 131 34.14 17.32 15.32
N PRO A 132 33.73 17.49 16.59
CA PRO A 132 32.41 17.10 17.03
C PRO A 132 31.41 17.75 16.07
N ALA A 133 30.72 16.91 15.30
CA ALA A 133 29.61 17.35 14.48
C ALA A 133 28.59 17.91 15.48
N TYR A 134 28.59 19.23 15.66
CA TYR A 134 27.55 19.93 16.38
C TYR A 134 26.27 19.59 15.62
N SER A 135 25.57 18.57 16.09
CA SER A 135 24.22 18.27 15.62
C SER A 135 23.40 19.47 16.04
N SER A 136 23.13 20.35 15.08
CA SER A 136 22.14 21.42 15.29
C SER A 136 20.91 20.77 15.93
N PRO A 137 20.39 21.32 17.04
CA PRO A 137 19.19 20.76 17.64
C PRO A 137 18.12 20.67 16.55
N PRO A 138 17.40 19.54 16.45
CA PRO A 138 16.38 19.36 15.43
C PRO A 138 15.40 20.52 15.49
N ALA A 139 15.08 21.08 14.32
CA ALA A 139 14.15 22.20 14.24
C ALA A 139 12.85 21.85 14.99
N PRO A 140 12.26 22.80 15.74
CA PRO A 140 11.04 22.54 16.47
C PRO A 140 9.95 22.07 15.50
N ARG A 141 9.35 20.92 15.81
CA ARG A 141 8.24 20.38 15.01
C ARG A 141 7.10 21.40 15.00
N PRO A 142 6.43 21.62 13.85
CA PRO A 142 5.26 22.47 13.80
C PRO A 142 4.19 21.92 14.76
N PRO A 143 3.35 22.79 15.35
CA PRO A 143 2.30 22.33 16.26
C PRO A 143 1.32 21.41 15.53
N ALA A 144 0.84 20.39 16.25
CA ALA A 144 -0.13 19.44 15.74
C ALA A 144 -1.39 20.16 15.27
N ARG A 145 -1.82 19.86 14.04
CA ARG A 145 -2.93 20.53 13.37
C ARG A 145 -4.11 19.58 13.14
N GLU A 146 -5.31 20.14 13.20
CA GLU A 146 -6.55 19.47 12.78
C GLU A 146 -6.73 19.54 11.26
N TRP A 147 -7.08 18.40 10.65
CA TRP A 147 -7.27 18.26 9.21
C TRP A 147 -8.72 17.97 8.87
N ASN A 148 -9.26 18.63 7.84
CA ASN A 148 -10.58 18.29 7.32
C ASN A 148 -10.46 17.23 6.21
N ILE A 149 -11.12 16.10 6.40
CA ILE A 149 -11.05 14.95 5.49
C ILE A 149 -11.67 15.26 4.12
N TRP A 150 -12.72 16.08 4.06
CA TRP A 150 -13.37 16.47 2.81
C TRP A 150 -12.46 17.37 1.97
N ASP A 151 -11.68 18.24 2.62
CA ASP A 151 -10.68 19.06 1.94
C ASP A 151 -9.54 18.20 1.38
N LEU A 152 -9.09 17.20 2.14
CA LEU A 152 -8.07 16.26 1.68
C LEU A 152 -8.58 15.41 0.51
N GLU A 153 -9.79 14.84 0.60
CA GLU A 153 -10.43 14.08 -0.49
C GLU A 153 -10.62 14.94 -1.75
N ARG A 154 -10.99 16.22 -1.59
CA ARG A 154 -11.12 17.15 -2.71
C ARG A 154 -9.77 17.37 -3.39
N ARG A 155 -8.71 17.65 -2.62
CA ARG A 155 -7.35 17.85 -3.16
C ARG A 155 -6.80 16.58 -3.80
N ALA A 156 -7.08 15.43 -3.21
CA ALA A 156 -6.68 14.14 -3.78
C ALA A 156 -7.29 13.96 -5.18
N ARG A 157 -8.59 14.22 -5.34
CA ARG A 157 -9.26 14.16 -6.65
C ARG A 157 -8.73 15.16 -7.66
N GLU A 158 -8.35 16.37 -7.21
CA GLU A 158 -7.73 17.38 -8.08
C GLU A 158 -6.32 16.96 -8.55
N GLN A 159 -5.61 16.19 -7.71
CA GLN A 159 -4.24 15.74 -7.96
C GLN A 159 -4.16 14.32 -8.56
N ALA A 160 -5.25 13.55 -8.56
CA ALA A 160 -5.32 12.16 -9.02
C ALA A 160 -5.03 12.07 -10.53
N ARG A 161 -3.74 12.06 -10.87
CA ARG A 161 -3.22 11.79 -12.22
C ARG A 161 -2.68 10.38 -12.38
N ASP A 162 -2.48 9.69 -11.26
CA ASP A 162 -1.97 8.32 -11.19
C ASP A 162 -3.00 7.43 -10.48
N ALA A 163 -3.38 6.33 -11.14
CA ALA A 163 -4.37 5.38 -10.65
C ALA A 163 -3.90 4.65 -9.39
N ALA A 164 -2.61 4.36 -9.26
CA ALA A 164 -2.06 3.70 -8.08
C ALA A 164 -2.19 4.60 -6.84
N ARG A 165 -1.86 5.90 -7.00
CA ARG A 165 -2.01 6.90 -5.94
C ARG A 165 -3.46 7.15 -5.54
N ASP A 166 -4.37 7.16 -6.51
CA ASP A 166 -5.80 7.34 -6.23
C ASP A 166 -6.36 6.16 -5.40
N GLU A 167 -5.93 4.93 -5.71
CA GLU A 167 -6.31 3.73 -4.94
C GLU A 167 -5.75 3.76 -3.51
N GLU A 168 -4.46 4.09 -3.34
CA GLU A 168 -3.82 4.23 -2.02
C GLU A 168 -4.53 5.28 -1.14
N TRP A 169 -4.78 6.46 -1.71
CA TRP A 169 -5.48 7.52 -0.99
C TRP A 169 -6.93 7.13 -0.69
N GLY A 170 -7.61 6.48 -1.62
CA GLY A 170 -8.96 5.96 -1.42
C GLY A 170 -9.03 5.00 -0.23
N ALA A 171 -8.07 4.08 -0.12
CA ALA A 171 -7.98 3.16 1.01
C ALA A 171 -7.74 3.89 2.34
N LEU A 172 -6.85 4.89 2.36
CA LEU A 172 -6.60 5.70 3.55
C LEU A 172 -7.83 6.51 3.99
N PHE A 173 -8.56 7.11 3.05
CA PHE A 173 -9.78 7.87 3.36
C PHE A 173 -10.88 7.00 3.96
N VAL A 174 -11.02 5.76 3.51
CA VAL A 174 -11.99 4.81 4.11
C VAL A 174 -11.72 4.66 5.61
N HIS A 175 -10.47 4.48 6.01
CA HIS A 175 -10.11 4.34 7.43
C HIS A 175 -10.19 5.66 8.19
N LEU A 176 -9.71 6.76 7.62
CA LEU A 176 -9.70 8.06 8.30
C LEU A 176 -11.12 8.59 8.58
N ARG A 177 -12.11 8.24 7.76
CA ARG A 177 -13.52 8.64 7.97
C ARG A 177 -14.11 8.09 9.25
N GLU A 178 -13.64 6.95 9.74
CA GLU A 178 -14.12 6.36 10.99
C GLU A 178 -13.68 7.18 12.22
N PHE A 179 -12.61 7.96 12.08
CA PHE A 179 -12.05 8.79 13.15
C PHE A 179 -12.43 10.27 13.03
N ALA A 180 -12.97 10.68 11.88
CA ALA A 180 -13.41 12.05 11.67
C ALA A 180 -14.72 12.32 12.42
N ASN A 181 -14.85 13.52 13.00
CA ASN A 181 -16.12 13.94 13.59
C ASN A 181 -17.19 14.23 12.51
N ALA A 182 -18.39 14.65 12.94
CA ALA A 182 -19.49 14.97 12.02
C ALA A 182 -19.13 16.08 11.00
N ASP A 183 -18.22 16.99 11.35
CA ASP A 183 -17.73 18.06 10.49
C ASP A 183 -16.61 17.60 9.54
N GLY A 184 -16.18 16.33 9.64
CA GLY A 184 -15.08 15.75 8.89
C GLY A 184 -13.69 16.16 9.41
N ILE A 185 -13.58 16.66 10.64
CA ILE A 185 -12.32 17.04 11.25
C ILE A 185 -11.68 15.81 11.92
N LEU A 186 -10.41 15.57 11.57
CA LEU A 186 -9.57 14.53 12.16
C LEU A 186 -8.92 15.02 13.46
N PRO A 187 -8.85 14.16 14.50
CA PRO A 187 -8.09 14.43 15.72
C PRO A 187 -6.61 14.73 15.45
N LYS A 188 -5.98 15.53 16.32
CA LYS A 188 -4.60 16.04 16.13
C LYS A 188 -3.55 14.93 16.15
N GLU A 189 -3.87 13.79 16.73
CA GLU A 189 -3.03 12.60 16.80
C GLU A 189 -2.76 12.02 15.40
N PHE A 190 -3.61 12.32 14.42
CA PHE A 190 -3.44 11.93 13.03
C PHE A 190 -2.63 12.93 12.20
N ASP A 191 -2.17 14.07 12.76
CA ASP A 191 -1.41 15.08 12.01
C ASP A 191 -0.16 14.48 11.36
N ASP A 192 0.60 13.67 12.10
CA ASP A 192 1.83 13.05 11.60
C ASP A 192 1.55 12.10 10.42
N LEU A 193 0.55 11.23 10.56
CA LEU A 193 0.12 10.33 9.48
C LEU A 193 -0.35 11.12 8.25
N VAL A 194 -1.16 12.16 8.46
CA VAL A 194 -1.69 12.96 7.37
C VAL A 194 -0.56 13.70 6.64
N ARG A 195 0.43 14.22 7.37
CA ARG A 195 1.61 14.87 6.79
C ARG A 195 2.47 13.91 5.99
N GLU A 196 2.63 12.69 6.44
CA GLU A 196 3.42 11.67 5.74
C GLU A 196 2.70 11.17 4.48
N SER A 197 1.47 10.68 4.63
CA SER A 197 0.73 10.04 3.52
C SER A 197 0.24 11.02 2.46
N PHE A 198 -0.13 12.24 2.88
CA PHE A 198 -0.65 13.30 2.00
C PHE A 198 0.33 14.47 1.83
N ALA A 199 1.63 14.24 2.07
CA ALA A 199 2.68 15.25 1.96
C ALA A 199 2.59 16.09 0.67
N VAL A 200 2.34 15.41 -0.45
CA VAL A 200 2.23 16.04 -1.78
C VAL A 200 1.03 16.99 -1.87
N LEU A 201 -0.13 16.59 -1.35
CA LEU A 201 -1.34 17.44 -1.36
C LEU A 201 -1.18 18.69 -0.48
N ILE A 202 -0.46 18.54 0.63
CA ILE A 202 -0.21 19.63 1.57
C ILE A 202 0.80 20.62 0.99
N GLN A 203 1.87 20.13 0.37
CA GLN A 203 2.89 20.94 -0.28
C GLN A 203 2.30 21.75 -1.43
N GLU A 204 1.54 21.14 -2.33
CA GLU A 204 0.88 21.85 -3.43
C GLU A 204 -0.06 22.96 -2.94
N ALA A 205 -0.82 22.70 -1.88
CA ALA A 205 -1.67 23.71 -1.25
C ALA A 205 -0.88 24.84 -0.56
N ALA A 206 0.35 24.59 -0.14
CA ALA A 206 1.25 25.61 0.40
C ALA A 206 1.86 26.46 -0.73
N TYR A 207 2.33 25.81 -1.81
CA TYR A 207 2.91 26.49 -2.98
C TYR A 207 1.88 27.31 -3.77
N GLY A 208 0.66 26.80 -3.95
CA GLY A 208 -0.43 27.51 -4.63
C GLY A 208 -0.89 28.79 -3.92
N ARG A 209 -0.79 28.83 -2.59
CA ARG A 209 -1.08 30.04 -1.77
C ARG A 209 0.04 31.08 -1.84
N GLY A 210 1.30 30.68 -1.96
CA GLY A 210 2.43 31.62 -2.12
C GLY A 210 2.46 32.30 -3.48
N ALA A 211 2.09 31.57 -4.55
CA ALA A 211 2.14 32.09 -5.92
C ALA A 211 1.06 33.15 -6.23
N SER A 212 -0.10 33.07 -5.57
CA SER A 212 -1.24 33.96 -5.83
C SER A 212 -1.12 35.33 -5.12
N VAL A 213 -0.32 35.44 -4.05
CA VAL A 213 -0.07 36.72 -3.35
C VAL A 213 0.84 37.67 -4.15
N ARG A 214 1.68 37.16 -5.08
CA ARG A 214 2.61 38.00 -5.86
C ARG A 214 2.03 38.61 -7.15
N ARG A 215 0.80 38.28 -7.56
CA ARG A 215 0.19 38.76 -8.82
C ARG A 215 -0.83 39.91 -8.67
N ARG A 216 -0.92 40.57 -7.51
CA ARG A 216 -1.62 41.86 -7.39
C ARG A 216 -0.60 43.01 -7.45
N ARG A 217 -0.03 43.27 -8.63
CA ARG A 217 0.57 44.59 -8.91
C ARG A 217 -0.49 45.52 -9.51
N PRO A 218 -0.50 46.80 -9.10
CA PRO A 218 -1.60 47.73 -9.31
C PRO A 218 -1.59 48.24 -10.75
N ARG A 219 -2.65 47.97 -11.51
CA ARG A 219 -2.83 48.50 -12.87
C ARG A 219 -3.61 49.82 -12.91
N ASP A 220 -3.86 50.45 -11.75
CA ASP A 220 -4.69 51.65 -11.63
C ASP A 220 -3.94 52.98 -11.54
N ARG A 221 -2.63 53.03 -11.84
CA ARG A 221 -1.86 54.30 -11.73
C ARG A 221 -1.49 55.01 -13.03
N LEU A 222 -2.13 54.67 -14.16
CA LEU A 222 -1.87 55.32 -15.46
C LEU A 222 -3.17 55.77 -16.18
N ARG A 223 -4.16 56.26 -15.42
CA ARG A 223 -5.34 56.92 -16.03
C ARG A 223 -5.80 58.17 -15.28
N ALA A 224 -4.86 58.93 -14.71
CA ALA A 224 -5.11 60.21 -14.04
C ALA A 224 -4.23 61.37 -14.56
N GLY A 225 -3.84 61.34 -15.84
CA GLY A 225 -2.95 62.35 -16.42
C GLY A 225 -3.32 62.87 -17.82
N GLN A 226 -4.53 62.59 -18.33
CA GLN A 226 -4.90 62.95 -19.72
C GLN A 226 -6.10 63.92 -19.81
N PHE A 227 -6.36 64.73 -18.79
CA PHE A 227 -7.42 65.74 -18.77
C PHE A 227 -6.94 67.15 -18.41
N GLN A 228 -5.72 67.54 -18.81
CA GLN A 228 -5.26 68.94 -18.65
C GLN A 228 -4.38 69.42 -19.81
N LEU A 229 -4.79 69.18 -21.07
CA LEU A 229 -4.19 69.86 -22.22
C LEU A 229 -5.25 70.08 -23.31
N GLY A 230 -6.17 71.02 -23.06
CA GLY A 230 -7.25 71.31 -24.03
C GLY A 230 -8.10 72.53 -23.69
N ALA A 231 -7.56 73.56 -23.03
CA ALA A 231 -8.33 74.75 -22.66
C ALA A 231 -7.54 76.07 -22.71
N ALA A 232 -6.57 76.22 -23.63
CA ALA A 232 -5.73 77.42 -23.67
C ALA A 232 -5.47 78.05 -25.05
N LEU A 233 -6.18 77.67 -26.12
CA LEU A 233 -6.01 78.32 -27.44
C LEU A 233 -7.33 78.43 -28.21
N ALA A 234 -8.22 79.32 -27.77
CA ALA A 234 -9.25 79.93 -28.61
C ALA A 234 -9.84 81.16 -27.89
N ARG A 235 -8.98 82.11 -27.54
CA ARG A 235 -9.36 83.48 -27.17
C ARG A 235 -8.46 84.45 -27.93
N GLU A 236 -8.54 84.41 -29.26
CA GLU A 236 -8.04 85.46 -30.15
C GLU A 236 -8.81 85.42 -31.48
N GLY A 237 -9.19 86.61 -31.97
CA GLY A 237 -9.91 86.86 -33.21
C GLY A 237 -11.43 86.88 -33.00
N GLY A 238 -12.15 88.01 -33.10
CA GLY A 238 -11.95 89.11 -34.05
C GLY A 238 -13.11 89.08 -35.02
#